data_AF-A0A963JVV2-F1
#
_entry.id   AF-A0A963JVV2-F1
#
_cell.length_a   1.000
_cell.length_b   1.000
_cell.length_c   1.000
_cell.angle_alpha   90.00
_cell.angle_beta   90.00
_cell.angle_gamma   90.00
#
_symmetry.space_group_name_H-M   'P 1'
#
loop_
_entity.id
_entity.type
_entity.pdbx_description
1 polymer ?
#
loop_
_entity_poly.entity_id
_entity_poly.type
_entity_poly.pdbx_seq_one_letter_code
_entity_poly.pdbx_strand_id
1 'polypeptide(L)'
;MRTIKGPGIFLAQFIAPVAPYDRIETLAPWAAAKGYKGVQVPTFNPAVFDLEQAASSRTWCDEYKGLLAEHGLVISELSTHRQGHCVAVHPAYNLTIDAFT
;
A
#
# COMPACT_ATOMS: atom_id res chain seq x y z
N MET A 1 21.50 17.85 -11.31
CA MET A 1 20.27 17.58 -10.53
C MET A 1 20.31 16.16 -10.02
N ARG A 2 19.99 15.91 -8.73
CA ARG A 2 19.78 14.55 -8.22
C ARG A 2 18.30 14.18 -8.45
N THR A 3 18.06 13.14 -9.25
CA THR A 3 16.70 12.65 -9.58
C THR A 3 16.19 11.61 -8.60
N ILE A 4 17.10 10.94 -7.87
CA ILE A 4 16.76 9.95 -6.83
C ILE A 4 16.20 10.66 -5.60
N LYS A 5 14.99 10.27 -5.18
CA LYS A 5 14.23 10.89 -4.07
C LYS A 5 14.39 10.17 -2.72
N GLY A 6 15.19 9.11 -2.67
CA GLY A 6 15.44 8.31 -1.47
C GLY A 6 14.97 6.86 -1.59
N PRO A 7 15.20 6.03 -0.56
CA PRO A 7 14.84 4.61 -0.58
C PRO A 7 13.33 4.40 -0.48
N GLY A 8 12.83 3.42 -1.24
CA GLY A 8 11.45 2.93 -1.19
C GLY A 8 11.34 1.59 -0.47
N ILE A 9 10.15 1.28 0.05
CA ILE A 9 9.82 -0.01 0.67
C ILE A 9 8.46 -0.49 0.20
N PHE A 10 8.32 -1.81 0.00
CA PHE A 10 7.02 -2.45 -0.19
C PHE A 10 6.46 -2.92 1.14
N LEU A 11 5.40 -2.25 1.62
CA LEU A 11 4.84 -2.50 2.95
C LEU A 11 4.28 -3.92 3.11
N ALA A 12 3.75 -4.54 2.05
CA ALA A 12 3.13 -5.87 2.13
C ALA A 12 4.07 -6.96 2.68
N GLN A 13 5.38 -6.83 2.43
CA GLN A 13 6.38 -7.79 2.89
C GLN A 13 6.56 -7.81 4.40
N PHE A 14 6.05 -6.79 5.10
CA PHE A 14 6.24 -6.60 6.53
C PHE A 14 4.93 -6.64 7.31
N ILE A 15 3.77 -6.82 6.66
CA ILE A 15 2.48 -6.92 7.35
C ILE A 15 2.45 -8.19 8.20
N ALA A 16 2.10 -8.03 9.48
CA ALA A 16 1.95 -9.13 10.42
C ALA A 16 0.85 -8.77 11.46
N PRO A 17 0.24 -9.74 12.16
CA PRO A 17 -0.90 -9.48 13.03
C PRO A 17 -0.57 -8.71 14.34
N VAL A 18 0.68 -8.30 14.53
CA VAL A 18 1.16 -7.65 15.77
C VAL A 18 1.85 -6.33 15.46
N ALA A 19 1.66 -5.34 16.33
CA ALA A 19 2.33 -4.05 16.22
C ALA A 19 3.87 -4.22 16.20
N PRO A 20 4.60 -3.41 15.41
CA PRO A 20 4.12 -2.28 14.62
C PRO A 20 3.60 -2.64 13.21
N TYR A 21 3.38 -3.92 12.92
CA TYR A 21 3.19 -4.44 11.57
C TYR A 21 1.72 -4.64 11.16
N ASP A 22 0.78 -4.33 12.04
CA ASP A 22 -0.63 -4.70 11.92
C ASP A 22 -1.48 -3.66 11.19
N ARG A 23 -1.09 -2.38 11.22
CA ARG A 23 -1.86 -1.26 10.64
C ARG A 23 -0.98 -0.10 10.19
N ILE A 24 -1.52 0.79 9.37
CA ILE A 24 -0.74 1.90 8.79
C ILE A 24 -0.18 2.87 9.84
N GLU A 25 -0.94 3.14 10.91
CA GLU A 25 -0.58 4.07 11.98
C GLU A 25 0.70 3.64 12.71
N THR A 26 0.97 2.34 12.78
CA THR A 26 2.17 1.80 13.42
C THR A 26 3.26 1.45 12.41
N LEU A 27 2.87 1.06 11.21
CA LEU A 27 3.80 0.65 10.15
C LEU A 27 4.51 1.86 9.51
N ALA A 28 3.81 2.99 9.37
CA ALA A 28 4.38 4.23 8.85
C ALA A 28 5.54 4.77 9.71
N PRO A 29 5.39 4.99 11.04
CA PRO A 29 6.51 5.44 11.86
C PRO A 29 7.65 4.41 11.89
N TRP A 30 7.36 3.10 11.83
CA TRP A 30 8.39 2.07 11.70
C TRP A 30 9.19 2.22 10.41
N ALA A 31 8.53 2.39 9.26
CA ALA A 31 9.21 2.55 7.96
C ALA A 31 10.06 3.83 7.94
N ALA A 32 9.53 4.93 8.48
CA ALA A 32 10.27 6.19 8.61
C ALA A 32 11.52 6.03 9.51
N ALA A 33 11.41 5.34 10.64
CA ALA A 33 12.53 5.05 11.54
C ALA A 33 13.63 4.20 10.90
N LYS A 34 13.30 3.40 9.87
CA LYS A 34 14.28 2.66 9.05
C LYS A 34 14.92 3.51 7.94
N GLY A 35 14.50 4.76 7.76
CA GLY A 35 15.08 5.70 6.81
C GLY A 35 14.41 5.71 5.43
N TYR A 36 13.29 4.99 5.25
CA TYR A 36 12.53 5.01 4.00
C TYR A 36 11.91 6.39 3.73
N LYS A 37 11.72 6.69 2.45
CA LYS A 37 11.09 7.93 1.96
C LYS A 37 9.87 7.66 1.09
N GLY A 38 9.91 6.59 0.29
CA GLY A 38 8.76 6.11 -0.48
C GLY A 38 8.17 4.85 0.13
N VAL A 39 6.83 4.73 0.11
CA VAL A 39 6.13 3.50 0.46
C VAL A 39 5.26 3.03 -0.71
N GLN A 40 5.47 1.80 -1.14
CA GLN A 40 4.52 1.06 -1.97
C GLN A 40 3.48 0.43 -1.05
N VAL A 41 2.21 0.79 -1.27
CA VAL A 41 1.11 0.46 -0.35
C VAL A 41 0.24 -0.65 -0.95
N PRO A 42 0.02 -1.78 -0.26
CA PRO A 42 -0.92 -2.80 -0.71
C PRO A 42 -2.37 -2.41 -0.50
N THR A 43 -3.21 -2.72 -1.48
CA THR A 43 -4.65 -2.41 -1.46
C THR A 43 -5.53 -3.61 -1.08
N PHE A 44 -4.94 -4.68 -0.52
CA PHE A 44 -5.66 -5.92 -0.17
C PHE A 44 -5.93 -6.06 1.35
N ASN A 45 -5.35 -5.21 2.19
CA ASN A 45 -5.53 -5.24 3.64
C ASN A 45 -6.11 -3.90 4.13
N PRO A 46 -7.39 -3.86 4.55
CA PRO A 46 -8.04 -2.62 5.02
C PRO A 46 -7.36 -1.95 6.22
N ALA A 47 -6.64 -2.70 7.08
CA ALA A 47 -5.89 -2.11 8.19
C ALA A 47 -4.66 -1.30 7.72
N VAL A 48 -4.20 -1.54 6.49
CA VAL A 48 -3.09 -0.81 5.87
C VAL A 48 -3.58 0.17 4.82
N PHE A 49 -4.56 -0.22 4.02
CA PHE A 49 -5.20 0.65 3.03
C PHE A 49 -6.62 0.16 2.75
N ASP A 50 -7.60 0.97 3.13
CA ASP A 50 -9.00 0.71 2.82
C ASP A 50 -9.32 1.18 1.39
N LEU A 51 -9.37 0.23 0.45
CA LEU A 51 -9.61 0.51 -0.96
C LEU A 51 -11.02 1.04 -1.24
N GLU A 52 -12.02 0.64 -0.45
CA GLU A 52 -13.39 1.10 -0.63
C GLU A 52 -13.51 2.56 -0.22
N GLN A 53 -12.97 2.92 0.96
CA GLN A 53 -12.88 4.31 1.41
C GLN A 53 -12.08 5.18 0.44
N ALA A 54 -10.97 4.65 -0.09
CA ALA A 54 -10.17 5.34 -1.10
C ALA A 54 -10.97 5.65 -2.36
N ALA A 55 -11.84 4.73 -2.79
CA ALA A 55 -12.67 4.90 -3.97
C ALA A 55 -13.84 5.87 -3.75
N SER A 56 -14.41 5.91 -2.54
CA SER A 56 -15.61 6.70 -2.24
C SER A 56 -15.33 8.07 -1.61
N SER A 57 -14.13 8.30 -1.07
CA SER A 57 -13.83 9.50 -0.28
C SER A 57 -12.47 10.11 -0.62
N ARG A 58 -12.53 11.28 -1.27
CA ARG A 58 -11.33 12.11 -1.50
C ARG A 58 -10.73 12.59 -0.18
N THR A 59 -11.56 12.96 0.79
CA THR A 59 -11.11 13.39 2.12
C THR A 59 -10.29 12.30 2.79
N TRP A 60 -10.77 11.05 2.77
CA TRP A 60 -10.02 9.92 3.33
C TRP A 60 -8.66 9.74 2.65
N CYS A 61 -8.60 9.88 1.33
CA CYS A 61 -7.33 9.82 0.60
C CYS A 61 -6.35 10.94 1.02
N ASP A 62 -6.86 12.15 1.25
CA ASP A 62 -6.06 13.29 1.69
C ASP A 62 -5.57 13.10 3.14
N GLU A 63 -6.40 12.58 4.03
CA GLU A 63 -6.04 12.21 5.41
C GLU A 63 -5.00 11.08 5.45
N TYR A 64 -5.19 10.02 4.66
CA TYR A 64 -4.25 8.91 4.56
C TYR A 64 -2.86 9.37 4.06
N LYS A 65 -2.83 10.23 3.03
CA LYS A 65 -1.58 10.86 2.58
C LYS A 65 -0.98 11.76 3.67
N GLY A 66 -1.82 12.48 4.41
CA GLY A 66 -1.43 13.30 5.56
C GLY A 66 -0.71 12.51 6.63
N LEU A 67 -1.28 11.38 7.06
CA LEU A 67 -0.69 10.45 8.03
C LEU A 67 0.72 10.00 7.61
N LEU A 68 0.91 9.63 6.35
CA LEU A 68 2.24 9.26 5.84
C LEU A 68 3.20 10.46 5.83
N ALA A 69 2.70 11.64 5.44
CA ALA A 69 3.49 12.86 5.36
C ALA A 69 3.97 13.35 6.74
N GLU A 70 3.20 13.13 7.81
CA GLU A 70 3.62 13.42 9.20
C GLU A 70 4.90 12.65 9.59
N HIS A 71 5.12 11.48 8.98
CA HIS A 71 6.33 10.68 9.16
C HIS A 71 7.39 10.92 8.07
N GLY A 72 7.18 11.90 7.18
CA GLY A 72 8.08 12.20 6.07
C GLY A 72 8.10 11.13 4.98
N LEU A 73 7.03 10.33 4.88
CA LEU A 73 6.84 9.30 3.86
C LEU A 73 5.94 9.81 2.75
N VAL A 74 6.18 9.34 1.53
CA VAL A 74 5.29 9.57 0.39
C VAL A 74 4.88 8.24 -0.23
N ILE A 75 3.66 8.16 -0.73
CA ILE A 75 3.21 7.01 -1.52
C ILE A 75 4.01 7.03 -2.83
N SER A 76 4.74 5.95 -3.12
CA SER A 76 5.38 5.76 -4.43
C SER A 76 4.39 5.18 -5.43
N GLU A 77 3.64 4.16 -5.01
CA GLU A 77 2.69 3.43 -5.84
C GLU A 77 1.70 2.63 -4.97
N LEU A 78 0.56 2.26 -5.56
CA LEU A 78 -0.39 1.30 -4.98
C LEU A 78 -0.16 -0.06 -5.62
N SER A 79 0.09 -1.11 -4.82
CA SER A 79 0.23 -2.46 -5.34
C SER A 79 -1.15 -3.11 -5.46
N THR A 80 -1.70 -3.07 -6.67
CA THR A 80 -3.04 -3.57 -7.00
C THR A 80 -3.01 -4.94 -7.68
N HIS A 81 -1.96 -5.74 -7.49
CA HIS A 81 -1.75 -6.99 -8.25
C HIS A 81 -2.95 -7.94 -8.24
N ARG A 82 -3.63 -8.08 -7.08
CA ARG A 82 -4.85 -8.90 -6.98
C ARG A 82 -6.00 -8.28 -7.78
N GLN A 83 -6.27 -6.99 -7.58
CA GLN A 83 -7.34 -6.29 -8.29
C GLN A 83 -7.10 -6.23 -9.80
N GLY A 84 -5.87 -5.94 -10.23
CA GLY A 84 -5.48 -5.86 -11.63
C GLY A 84 -5.60 -7.20 -12.37
N HIS A 85 -5.23 -8.32 -11.72
CA HIS A 85 -5.41 -9.66 -12.31
C HIS A 85 -6.87 -10.00 -12.59
N CYS A 86 -7.82 -9.45 -11.82
CA CYS A 86 -9.24 -9.79 -11.95
C CYS A 86 -9.98 -9.00 -13.05
N VAL A 87 -9.40 -7.92 -13.58
CA VAL A 87 -10.10 -7.01 -14.52
C VAL A 87 -9.91 -7.41 -15.99
N ALA A 88 -8.78 -8.04 -16.35
CA ALA A 88 -8.45 -8.31 -17.74
C ALA A 88 -7.60 -9.58 -17.90
N VAL A 89 -8.20 -10.74 -17.61
CA VAL A 89 -7.56 -12.04 -17.85
C VAL A 89 -8.24 -12.77 -19.00
N HIS A 90 -7.44 -13.37 -19.88
CA HIS A 90 -7.96 -14.18 -20.97
C HIS A 90 -8.65 -15.42 -20.39
N PRO A 91 -9.84 -15.83 -20.89
CA PRO A 91 -10.62 -16.93 -20.30
C PRO A 91 -9.85 -18.25 -20.11
N ALA A 92 -8.86 -18.51 -20.98
CA ALA A 92 -7.96 -19.66 -20.86
C ALA A 92 -7.19 -19.74 -19.53
N TYR A 93 -7.05 -18.62 -18.81
CA TYR A 93 -6.34 -18.54 -17.53
C TYR A 93 -7.27 -18.39 -16.32
N ASN A 94 -8.60 -18.39 -16.50
CA ASN A 94 -9.56 -18.15 -15.40
C ASN A 94 -9.30 -19.07 -14.20
N LEU A 95 -9.17 -20.38 -14.41
CA LEU A 95 -8.97 -21.35 -13.31
C LEU A 95 -7.73 -21.06 -12.47
N THR A 96 -6.64 -20.59 -13.09
CA THR A 96 -5.41 -20.25 -12.38
C THR A 96 -5.56 -18.96 -11.59
N ILE A 97 -6.34 -18.02 -12.11
CA ILE A 97 -6.52 -16.68 -11.53
C ILE A 97 -7.57 -16.71 -10.42
N ASP A 98 -8.60 -17.55 -10.53
CA ASP A 98 -9.61 -17.79 -9.51
C ASP A 98 -9.02 -18.34 -8.20
N ALA A 99 -7.81 -18.92 -8.23
CA ALA A 99 -7.09 -19.32 -7.02
C ALA A 99 -6.60 -18.12 -6.17
N PHE A 100 -6.68 -16.89 -6.69
CA PHE A 100 -6.19 -15.66 -6.06
C PHE A 100 -7.30 -14.67 -5.66
N THR A 101 -8.58 -14.99 -5.93
CA THR A 101 -9.77 -14.20 -5.58
C THR A 101 -10.36 -14.57 -4.24
#